data_AF-A0AAI8ALL1-F1
#
_entry.id   AF-A0AAI8ALL1-F1
#
_cell.length_a   1.000
_cell.length_b   1.000
_cell.length_c   1.000
_cell.angle_alpha   90.00
_cell.angle_beta   90.00
_cell.angle_gamma   90.00
#
_symmetry.space_group_name_H-M   'P 1'
#
loop_
_entity.id
_entity.type
_entity.pdbx_description
1 polymer ?
#
loop_
_entity_poly.entity_id
_entity_poly.type
_entity_poly.pdbx_seq_one_letter_code
_entity_poly.pdbx_strand_id
1 'polypeptide(L)'
;MRIKKILSIFSSFFPLSLLISCSTQLNTTTDLKQIQKEQKKPTLQQQKEATWSLFLENSVIQNILKLAYPNEDARNSYIEFEKQIDSQKQVQRLKNDFFYYSYIRTETAAYNEESKPLFYIKSRNDIFETIRNDWLWFLYYINNIYFIKSLKSLDLFQKTGEEFTEDIRASNTSSSQFYKPKNNLFTNMLYELVNNNFDQVSTTTNTVTYFKEYKVLFTNEDNFVFDLNIKHIYDSTKTKIIDSKVTLSPWLKILPDYLNGKKTNFNLKQYFFIMLHFGEQNPFKIGPLDKTVYEESLGGDPIDFSMIDFDFDKSK
;
A
#
# COMPACT_ATOMS: atom_id res chain seq x y z
N MET A 1 -17.16 -14.45 72.53
CA MET A 1 -16.02 -13.54 72.26
C MET A 1 -16.41 -12.67 71.08
N ARG A 2 -16.84 -11.41 71.25
CA ARG A 2 -16.07 -10.19 71.57
C ARG A 2 -14.99 -9.84 70.51
N ILE A 3 -15.28 -8.72 69.80
CA ILE A 3 -14.36 -7.64 69.35
C ILE A 3 -13.47 -7.95 68.13
N LYS A 4 -13.11 -7.04 67.20
CA LYS A 4 -13.60 -5.79 66.56
C LYS A 4 -12.65 -5.59 65.35
N LYS A 5 -13.17 -4.96 64.27
CA LYS A 5 -12.57 -4.02 63.28
C LYS A 5 -11.04 -3.84 63.16
N ILE A 6 -10.58 -3.58 61.92
CA ILE A 6 -9.70 -2.49 61.39
C ILE A 6 -9.31 -2.95 59.96
N LEU A 7 -9.62 -2.37 58.80
CA LEU A 7 -9.68 -1.01 58.22
C LEU A 7 -8.35 -0.25 58.10
N SER A 8 -7.72 -0.28 56.92
CA SER A 8 -6.76 0.70 56.36
C SER A 8 -6.37 0.16 54.97
N ILE A 9 -6.82 0.65 53.80
CA ILE A 9 -6.80 1.99 53.17
C ILE A 9 -5.46 2.71 53.35
N PHE A 10 -4.48 2.35 52.52
CA PHE A 10 -3.38 3.25 52.18
C PHE A 10 -3.63 3.85 50.80
N SER A 11 -4.26 5.03 50.85
CA SER A 11 -4.30 6.03 49.79
C SER A 11 -3.03 6.87 49.91
N SER A 12 -2.13 6.76 48.94
CA SER A 12 -0.98 7.65 48.83
C SER A 12 -1.28 8.71 47.79
N PHE A 13 -1.94 9.78 48.24
CA PHE A 13 -1.98 11.07 47.56
C PHE A 13 -0.58 11.67 47.54
N PHE A 14 -0.03 11.90 46.35
CA PHE A 14 1.12 12.79 46.16
C PHE A 14 0.65 14.25 46.27
N PRO A 15 1.28 15.08 47.12
CA PRO A 15 0.94 16.48 47.22
C PRO A 15 1.52 17.30 46.05
N LEU A 16 0.64 18.09 45.42
CA LEU A 16 1.00 19.26 44.63
C LEU A 16 1.72 20.28 45.53
N SER A 17 2.97 20.58 45.22
CA SER A 17 3.65 21.80 45.68
C SER A 17 3.43 22.91 44.66
N LEU A 18 2.36 23.69 44.86
CA LEU A 18 2.21 25.02 44.30
C LEU A 18 3.10 25.99 45.09
N LEU A 19 4.22 26.39 44.52
CA LEU A 19 4.97 27.55 45.01
C LEU A 19 4.34 28.81 44.41
N ILE A 20 3.49 29.45 45.20
CA ILE A 20 3.11 30.85 45.04
C ILE A 20 4.23 31.68 45.65
N SER A 21 5.01 32.37 44.81
CA SER A 21 5.84 33.49 45.26
C SER A 21 5.35 34.75 44.57
N CYS A 22 4.59 35.54 45.32
CA CYS A 22 4.39 36.96 45.06
C CYS A 22 5.63 37.71 45.55
N SER A 23 6.36 38.34 44.64
CA SER A 23 7.22 39.46 45.01
C SER A 23 7.23 40.53 43.92
N THR A 24 6.59 41.64 44.28
CA THR A 24 6.97 43.03 43.98
C THR A 24 7.17 43.42 42.52
N GLN A 25 6.13 44.08 42.02
CA GLN A 25 6.12 45.03 40.94
C GLN A 25 7.22 46.09 41.15
N LEU A 26 8.27 46.03 40.32
CA LEU A 26 9.23 47.11 40.13
C LEU A 26 9.12 47.54 38.68
N ASN A 27 8.68 48.79 38.51
CA ASN A 27 8.55 49.45 37.22
C ASN A 27 9.92 49.61 36.58
N THR A 28 10.16 48.85 35.51
CA THR A 28 11.18 49.19 34.51
C THR A 28 10.52 49.17 33.15
N THR A 29 10.15 50.37 32.70
CA THR A 29 9.92 50.72 31.32
C THR A 29 11.17 50.44 30.50
N THR A 30 11.21 49.27 29.86
CA THR A 30 12.08 49.00 28.72
C THR A 30 11.47 47.90 27.86
N ASP A 31 11.00 48.29 26.68
CA ASP A 31 10.91 47.46 25.47
C ASP A 31 10.38 46.03 25.62
N LEU A 32 9.10 45.90 25.99
CA LEU A 32 8.31 44.76 25.52
C LEU A 32 7.74 45.08 24.15
N LYS A 33 8.63 45.18 23.14
CA LYS A 33 8.27 44.71 21.80
C LYS A 33 7.92 43.25 21.98
N GLN A 34 6.63 43.00 22.08
CA GLN A 34 6.03 41.68 22.04
C GLN A 34 6.56 41.00 20.78
N ILE A 35 7.64 40.23 20.92
CA ILE A 35 8.02 39.20 19.96
C ILE A 35 6.91 38.17 20.08
N GLN A 36 5.78 38.45 19.44
CA GLN A 36 5.01 37.40 18.81
C GLN A 36 6.04 36.76 17.88
N LYS A 37 6.65 35.65 18.31
CA LYS A 37 7.25 34.71 17.38
C LYS A 37 6.07 34.30 16.51
N GLU A 38 5.89 35.00 15.40
CA GLU A 38 5.16 34.48 14.26
C GLU A 38 5.74 33.08 14.06
N GLN A 39 4.99 32.06 14.48
CA GLN A 39 5.28 30.70 14.08
C GLN A 39 5.08 30.72 12.58
N LYS A 40 6.18 31.00 11.88
CA LYS A 40 6.22 31.14 10.43
C LYS A 40 5.56 29.87 9.91
N LYS A 41 4.40 30.01 9.25
CA LYS A 41 3.69 28.86 8.68
C LYS A 41 4.72 28.05 7.90
N PRO A 42 4.82 26.74 8.14
CA PRO A 42 5.85 25.93 7.51
C PRO A 42 5.76 26.10 6.00
N THR A 43 6.91 26.23 5.36
CA THR A 43 6.97 26.32 3.89
C THR A 43 6.39 25.04 3.28
N LEU A 44 5.94 25.10 2.03
CA LEU A 44 5.42 23.92 1.32
C LEU A 44 6.42 22.75 1.36
N GLN A 45 7.72 23.04 1.25
CA GLN A 45 8.78 22.05 1.37
C GLN A 45 8.88 21.44 2.77
N GLN A 46 8.73 22.23 3.83
CA GLN A 46 8.75 21.73 5.21
C GLN A 46 7.53 20.85 5.51
N GLN A 47 6.37 21.19 4.94
CA GLN A 47 5.16 20.37 5.06
C GLN A 47 5.33 19.03 4.34
N LYS A 48 5.83 19.07 3.08
CA LYS A 48 6.13 17.87 2.30
C LYS A 48 7.12 16.96 3.04
N GLU A 49 8.17 17.53 3.62
CA GLU A 49 9.16 16.75 4.37
C GLU A 49 8.52 16.07 5.59
N ALA A 50 7.71 16.80 6.36
CA ALA A 50 7.03 16.25 7.54
C ALA A 50 6.08 15.09 7.18
N THR A 51 5.31 15.21 6.09
CA THR A 51 4.41 14.14 5.65
C THR A 51 5.18 12.93 5.12
N TRP A 52 6.31 13.14 4.44
CA TRP A 52 7.22 12.06 4.06
C TRP A 52 7.82 11.35 5.28
N SER A 53 8.26 12.10 6.30
CA SER A 53 8.77 11.51 7.53
C SER A 53 7.72 10.62 8.21
N LEU A 54 6.48 11.10 8.35
CA LEU A 54 5.38 10.31 8.94
C LEU A 54 5.07 9.05 8.12
N PHE A 55 5.06 9.14 6.79
CA PHE A 55 4.89 7.99 5.92
C PHE A 55 6.03 6.97 6.08
N LEU A 56 7.27 7.45 6.14
CA LEU A 56 8.44 6.60 6.34
C LEU A 56 8.52 6.04 7.76
N GLU A 57 7.91 6.66 8.77
CA GLU A 57 7.81 6.09 10.13
C GLU A 57 6.83 4.92 10.23
N ASN A 58 5.98 4.71 9.21
CA ASN A 58 5.09 3.55 9.15
C ASN A 58 5.91 2.24 9.13
N SER A 59 5.63 1.34 10.09
CA SER A 59 6.39 0.11 10.27
C SER A 59 6.29 -0.86 9.09
N VAL A 60 5.15 -0.91 8.40
CA VAL A 60 4.97 -1.72 7.17
C VAL A 60 5.87 -1.19 6.07
N ILE A 61 5.89 0.13 5.83
CA ILE A 61 6.75 0.76 4.83
C ILE A 61 8.23 0.50 5.15
N GLN A 62 8.64 0.66 6.40
CA GLN A 62 10.01 0.36 6.84
C GLN A 62 10.39 -1.11 6.59
N ASN A 63 9.48 -2.04 6.86
CA ASN A 63 9.75 -3.46 6.63
C ASN A 63 9.84 -3.81 5.14
N ILE A 64 8.98 -3.22 4.29
CA ILE A 64 9.08 -3.35 2.83
C ILE A 64 10.43 -2.80 2.34
N LEU A 65 10.81 -1.59 2.78
CA LEU A 65 12.07 -0.96 2.38
C LEU A 65 13.30 -1.75 2.83
N LYS A 66 13.30 -2.28 4.06
CA LYS A 66 14.38 -3.14 4.57
C LYS A 66 14.46 -4.47 3.83
N LEU A 67 13.30 -5.03 3.44
CA LEU A 67 13.26 -6.24 2.64
C LEU A 67 13.80 -5.99 1.24
N ALA A 68 13.34 -4.94 0.55
CA ALA A 68 13.75 -4.59 -0.81
C ALA A 68 15.21 -4.09 -0.89
N TYR A 69 15.65 -3.32 0.11
CA TYR A 69 16.98 -2.72 0.17
C TYR A 69 17.61 -2.97 1.56
N PRO A 70 18.22 -4.14 1.79
CA PRO A 70 18.83 -4.47 3.07
C PRO A 70 19.99 -3.54 3.44
N ASN A 71 20.76 -3.10 2.44
CA ASN A 71 21.82 -2.10 2.62
C ASN A 71 21.21 -0.71 2.88
N GLU A 72 21.67 -0.06 3.95
CA GLU A 72 21.15 1.22 4.40
C GLU A 72 21.42 2.38 3.43
N ASP A 73 22.62 2.45 2.86
CA ASP A 73 22.98 3.51 1.92
C ASP A 73 22.14 3.43 0.63
N ALA A 74 21.96 2.22 0.10
CA ALA A 74 21.12 1.98 -1.08
C ALA A 74 19.64 2.33 -0.79
N ARG A 75 19.15 1.95 0.39
CA ARG A 75 17.79 2.28 0.83
C ARG A 75 17.58 3.79 0.96
N ASN A 76 18.50 4.49 1.62
CA ASN A 76 18.42 5.94 1.81
C ASN A 76 18.55 6.68 0.47
N SER A 77 19.43 6.21 -0.42
CA SER A 77 19.58 6.77 -1.76
C SER A 77 18.29 6.64 -2.58
N TYR A 78 17.61 5.49 -2.49
CA TYR A 78 16.32 5.28 -3.14
C TYR A 78 15.22 6.18 -2.55
N ILE A 79 15.13 6.30 -1.23
CA ILE A 79 14.16 7.20 -0.57
C ILE A 79 14.35 8.65 -1.02
N GLU A 80 15.60 9.13 -1.08
CA GLU A 80 15.88 10.50 -1.50
C GLU A 80 15.58 10.72 -3.00
N PHE A 81 15.82 9.72 -3.85
CA PHE A 81 15.38 9.76 -5.24
C PHE A 81 13.85 9.93 -5.34
N GLU A 82 13.08 9.13 -4.62
CA GLU A 82 11.60 9.17 -4.63
C GLU A 82 11.05 10.51 -4.12
N LYS A 83 11.67 11.09 -3.08
CA LYS A 83 11.29 12.40 -2.54
C LYS A 83 11.50 13.54 -3.54
N GLN A 84 12.48 13.40 -4.45
CA GLN A 84 12.82 14.40 -5.47
C GLN A 84 11.90 14.35 -6.70
N ILE A 85 11.04 13.33 -6.83
CA ILE A 85 10.07 13.25 -7.93
C ILE A 85 9.16 14.48 -7.93
N ASP A 86 9.10 15.18 -9.06
CA ASP A 86 8.13 16.24 -9.32
C ASP A 86 6.73 15.62 -9.43
N SER A 87 6.02 15.65 -8.32
CA SER A 87 4.74 14.96 -8.17
C SER A 87 3.67 15.56 -9.09
N GLN A 88 3.74 16.86 -9.39
CA GLN A 88 2.79 17.51 -10.30
C GLN A 88 2.99 17.03 -11.73
N LYS A 89 4.24 17.03 -12.19
CA LYS A 89 4.59 16.55 -13.53
C LYS A 89 4.31 15.06 -13.69
N GLN A 90 4.63 14.27 -12.66
CA GLN A 90 4.40 12.83 -12.63
C GLN A 90 2.90 12.50 -12.75
N VAL A 91 2.06 13.13 -11.94
CA VAL A 91 0.60 12.96 -12.01
C VAL A 91 0.06 13.38 -13.36
N GLN A 92 0.48 14.52 -13.91
CA GLN A 92 0.01 14.97 -15.23
C GLN A 92 0.34 13.95 -16.32
N ARG A 93 1.55 13.36 -16.27
CA ARG A 93 1.95 12.27 -17.18
C ARG A 93 1.02 11.07 -17.02
N LEU A 94 0.85 10.58 -15.79
CA LEU A 94 0.01 9.42 -15.51
C LEU A 94 -1.46 9.63 -15.91
N LYS A 95 -2.03 10.82 -15.66
CA LYS A 95 -3.38 11.18 -16.12
C LYS A 95 -3.52 11.09 -17.64
N ASN A 96 -2.53 11.62 -18.37
CA ASN A 96 -2.52 11.51 -19.81
C ASN A 96 -2.42 10.04 -20.25
N ASP A 97 -1.62 9.22 -19.55
CA ASP A 97 -1.51 7.81 -19.88
C ASP A 97 -2.79 7.02 -19.59
N PHE A 98 -3.51 7.34 -18.50
CA PHE A 98 -4.80 6.71 -18.20
C PHE A 98 -5.88 7.01 -19.23
N PHE A 99 -5.76 8.12 -19.96
CA PHE A 99 -6.65 8.41 -21.08
C PHE A 99 -6.52 7.38 -22.22
N TYR A 100 -5.31 6.89 -22.47
CA TYR A 100 -5.03 5.95 -23.56
C TYR A 100 -5.01 4.49 -23.11
N TYR A 101 -4.74 4.21 -21.83
CA TYR A 101 -4.69 2.87 -21.26
C TYR A 101 -5.44 2.80 -19.92
N SER A 102 -6.30 1.79 -19.76
CA SER A 102 -7.01 1.54 -18.51
C SER A 102 -6.90 0.08 -18.08
N TYR A 103 -6.63 -0.11 -16.78
CA TYR A 103 -6.60 -1.42 -16.13
C TYR A 103 -7.97 -2.10 -16.02
N ILE A 104 -9.07 -1.42 -16.39
CA ILE A 104 -10.43 -1.98 -16.41
C ILE A 104 -10.62 -2.92 -17.60
N ARG A 105 -9.97 -2.64 -18.74
CA ARG A 105 -10.12 -3.45 -19.95
C ARG A 105 -9.42 -4.78 -19.75
N THR A 106 -10.18 -5.86 -19.72
CA THR A 106 -9.66 -7.20 -19.95
C THR A 106 -8.90 -7.16 -21.27
N GLU A 107 -7.61 -7.51 -21.23
CA GLU A 107 -6.85 -7.77 -22.46
C GLU A 107 -7.57 -8.95 -23.15
N THR A 108 -8.51 -8.64 -24.03
CA THR A 108 -9.12 -9.65 -24.89
C THR A 108 -7.99 -10.22 -25.71
N ALA A 109 -7.67 -11.50 -25.49
CA ALA A 109 -6.66 -12.27 -26.22
C ALA A 109 -6.85 -12.27 -27.76
N ALA A 110 -7.92 -11.63 -28.25
CA ALA A 110 -8.29 -11.49 -29.65
C ALA A 110 -7.50 -10.40 -30.42
N TYR A 111 -6.82 -9.47 -29.75
CA TYR A 111 -6.01 -8.45 -30.44
C TYR A 111 -4.52 -8.83 -30.40
N ASN A 112 -3.98 -9.16 -31.56
CA ASN A 112 -2.54 -9.35 -31.75
C ASN A 112 -1.80 -8.09 -31.26
N GLU A 113 -0.67 -8.20 -30.56
CA GLU A 113 0.01 -7.03 -29.98
C GLU A 113 0.33 -5.94 -31.02
N GLU A 114 0.60 -6.37 -32.26
CA GLU A 114 0.89 -5.53 -33.42
C GLU A 114 -0.31 -4.67 -33.88
N SER A 115 -1.53 -5.00 -33.44
CA SER A 115 -2.77 -4.27 -33.78
C SER A 115 -3.18 -3.22 -32.74
N LYS A 116 -2.45 -3.12 -31.63
CA LYS A 116 -2.74 -2.15 -30.56
C LYS A 116 -2.27 -0.76 -31.00
N PRO A 117 -3.07 0.31 -30.80
CA PRO A 117 -2.64 1.67 -31.11
C PRO A 117 -1.34 2.05 -30.40
N LEU A 118 -0.46 2.81 -31.07
CA LEU A 118 0.84 3.19 -30.51
C LEU A 118 0.71 3.88 -29.14
N PHE A 119 -0.25 4.81 -29.00
CA PHE A 119 -0.50 5.50 -27.73
C PHE A 119 -0.96 4.56 -26.63
N TYR A 120 -1.70 3.50 -26.96
CA TYR A 120 -2.09 2.47 -25.98
C TYR A 120 -0.86 1.73 -25.45
N ILE A 121 0.01 1.23 -26.34
CA ILE A 121 1.22 0.48 -25.96
C ILE A 121 2.15 1.38 -25.13
N LYS A 122 2.36 2.61 -25.59
CA LYS A 122 3.20 3.58 -24.91
C LYS A 122 2.68 3.88 -23.50
N SER A 123 1.43 4.30 -23.38
CA SER A 123 0.85 4.64 -22.07
C SER A 123 0.79 3.44 -21.12
N ARG A 124 0.52 2.23 -21.63
CA ARG A 124 0.64 1.00 -20.84
C ARG A 124 2.05 0.82 -20.26
N ASN A 125 3.07 0.93 -21.11
CA ASN A 125 4.46 0.78 -20.69
C ASN A 125 4.86 1.89 -19.71
N ASP A 126 4.52 3.14 -20.01
CA ASP A 126 4.83 4.30 -19.17
C ASP A 126 4.21 4.14 -17.76
N ILE A 127 2.95 3.69 -17.66
CA ILE A 127 2.32 3.41 -16.36
C ILE A 127 3.04 2.26 -15.64
N PHE A 128 3.30 1.13 -16.31
CA PHE A 128 3.96 -0.02 -15.68
C PHE A 128 5.39 0.29 -15.23
N GLU A 129 6.15 1.05 -16.02
CA GLU A 129 7.49 1.52 -15.64
C GLU A 129 7.41 2.45 -14.44
N THR A 130 6.44 3.35 -14.42
CA THR A 130 6.25 4.24 -13.28
C THR A 130 5.94 3.46 -12.00
N ILE A 131 5.02 2.49 -12.05
CA ILE A 131 4.67 1.67 -10.87
C ILE A 131 5.86 0.80 -10.43
N ARG A 132 6.69 0.34 -11.37
CA ARG A 132 7.86 -0.49 -11.07
C ARG A 132 8.99 0.31 -10.43
N ASN A 133 9.29 1.49 -10.96
CA ASN A 133 10.44 2.28 -10.55
C ASN A 133 10.11 3.21 -9.38
N ASP A 134 8.89 3.76 -9.37
CA ASP A 134 8.47 4.82 -8.45
C ASP A 134 7.43 4.30 -7.44
N TRP A 135 7.55 3.04 -7.03
CA TRP A 135 6.55 2.36 -6.20
C TRP A 135 6.37 3.02 -4.82
N LEU A 136 7.44 3.57 -4.25
CA LEU A 136 7.38 4.20 -2.93
C LEU A 136 6.62 5.53 -3.02
N TRP A 137 6.88 6.33 -4.05
CA TRP A 137 6.11 7.52 -4.38
C TRP A 137 4.63 7.19 -4.61
N PHE A 138 4.34 6.08 -5.28
CA PHE A 138 2.97 5.59 -5.47
C PHE A 138 2.27 5.31 -4.13
N LEU A 139 2.92 4.59 -3.22
CA LEU A 139 2.37 4.30 -1.89
C LEU A 139 2.23 5.56 -1.04
N TYR A 140 3.15 6.52 -1.18
CA TYR A 140 3.07 7.80 -0.50
C TYR A 140 1.84 8.62 -0.92
N TYR A 141 1.51 8.63 -2.23
CA TYR A 141 0.35 9.33 -2.78
C TYR A 141 -0.90 8.44 -2.95
N ILE A 142 -0.96 7.29 -2.31
CA ILE A 142 -2.04 6.30 -2.55
C ILE A 142 -3.43 6.86 -2.22
N ASN A 143 -3.53 7.78 -1.26
CA ASN A 143 -4.75 8.49 -0.88
C ASN A 143 -5.15 9.58 -1.88
N ASN A 144 -4.34 9.82 -2.91
CA ASN A 144 -4.67 10.65 -4.07
C ASN A 144 -5.05 9.79 -5.28
N ILE A 145 -5.16 8.45 -5.17
CA ILE A 145 -5.45 7.58 -6.31
C ILE A 145 -6.90 7.10 -6.25
N TYR A 146 -7.60 7.20 -7.39
CA TYR A 146 -8.90 6.59 -7.58
C TYR A 146 -8.75 5.20 -8.18
N PHE A 147 -9.45 4.27 -7.55
CA PHE A 147 -9.64 2.91 -8.00
C PHE A 147 -11.11 2.69 -8.35
N ILE A 148 -11.35 1.79 -9.29
CA ILE A 148 -12.69 1.30 -9.62
C ILE A 148 -12.71 -0.22 -9.49
N LYS A 149 -13.84 -0.78 -9.05
CA LYS A 149 -14.06 -2.22 -9.04
C LYS A 149 -13.78 -2.79 -10.45
N SER A 150 -12.83 -3.72 -10.51
CA SER A 150 -12.37 -4.34 -11.75
C SER A 150 -13.38 -5.35 -12.27
N LEU A 151 -13.41 -5.50 -13.59
CA LEU A 151 -14.28 -6.43 -14.29
C LEU A 151 -13.66 -7.83 -14.46
N LYS A 152 -12.42 -8.01 -13.97
CA LYS A 152 -11.60 -9.22 -14.19
C LYS A 152 -12.15 -10.50 -13.55
N SER A 153 -12.95 -10.42 -12.50
CA SER A 153 -13.45 -11.60 -11.77
C SER A 153 -14.77 -12.16 -12.31
N LEU A 154 -15.28 -11.65 -13.44
CA LEU A 154 -16.51 -12.15 -14.03
C LEU A 154 -16.19 -13.28 -15.01
N ASP A 155 -16.47 -14.50 -14.56
CA ASP A 155 -16.69 -15.64 -15.44
C ASP A 155 -17.81 -15.25 -16.43
N LEU A 156 -17.43 -14.94 -17.67
CA LEU A 156 -18.33 -14.50 -18.75
C LEU A 156 -19.38 -15.57 -19.10
N PHE A 157 -19.30 -16.76 -18.49
CA PHE A 157 -20.28 -17.83 -18.60
C PHE A 157 -21.39 -17.76 -17.53
N GLN A 158 -21.25 -16.98 -16.45
CA GLN A 158 -22.24 -16.93 -15.37
C GLN A 158 -23.21 -15.74 -15.42
N LYS A 159 -22.88 -14.65 -16.13
CA LYS A 159 -23.78 -13.52 -16.33
C LYS A 159 -23.68 -13.00 -17.75
N THR A 160 -24.83 -12.84 -18.41
CA THR A 160 -24.88 -12.25 -19.74
C THR A 160 -24.46 -10.77 -19.68
N GLY A 161 -23.89 -10.24 -20.77
CA GLY A 161 -23.46 -8.83 -20.82
C GLY A 161 -24.59 -7.82 -20.54
N GLU A 162 -25.86 -8.22 -20.72
CA GLU A 162 -27.04 -7.43 -20.42
C GLU A 162 -27.35 -7.38 -18.91
N GLU A 163 -27.39 -8.51 -18.22
CA GLU A 163 -27.57 -8.58 -16.75
C GLU A 163 -26.48 -7.79 -16.01
N PHE A 164 -25.25 -7.80 -16.55
CA PHE A 164 -24.14 -7.02 -16.02
C PHE A 164 -24.30 -5.51 -16.25
N THR A 165 -24.81 -5.09 -17.41
CA THR A 165 -25.10 -3.68 -17.69
C THR A 165 -26.22 -3.17 -16.79
N GLU A 166 -27.20 -4.02 -16.49
CA GLU A 166 -28.23 -3.74 -15.49
C GLU A 166 -27.67 -3.70 -14.07
N ASP A 167 -26.79 -4.62 -13.67
CA ASP A 167 -26.12 -4.59 -12.35
C ASP A 167 -25.22 -3.35 -12.17
N ILE A 168 -24.52 -2.89 -13.22
CA ILE A 168 -23.76 -1.62 -13.19
C ILE A 168 -24.72 -0.43 -13.07
N ARG A 169 -25.82 -0.41 -13.84
CA ARG A 169 -26.82 0.67 -13.76
C ARG A 169 -27.52 0.69 -12.39
N ALA A 170 -27.79 -0.48 -11.81
CA ALA A 170 -28.40 -0.65 -10.50
C ALA A 170 -27.41 -0.40 -9.34
N SER A 171 -26.11 -0.64 -9.54
CA SER A 171 -25.08 -0.35 -8.53
C SER A 171 -24.54 1.09 -8.60
N ASN A 172 -24.73 1.81 -9.71
CA ASN A 172 -24.44 3.25 -9.82
C ASN A 172 -25.31 4.12 -8.90
N THR A 173 -26.35 3.58 -8.27
CA THR A 173 -27.12 4.24 -7.21
C THR A 173 -26.53 4.07 -5.80
N SER A 174 -25.45 3.29 -5.64
CA SER A 174 -24.74 3.11 -4.36
C SER A 174 -23.23 3.34 -4.54
N SER A 175 -22.63 4.11 -3.65
CA SER A 175 -21.24 4.58 -3.62
C SER A 175 -20.14 3.51 -3.47
N SER A 176 -20.30 2.29 -4.02
CA SER A 176 -19.40 1.14 -3.82
C SER A 176 -18.50 0.77 -5.00
N GLN A 177 -18.64 1.45 -6.16
CA GLN A 177 -17.88 1.11 -7.36
C GLN A 177 -16.50 1.77 -7.41
N PHE A 178 -16.36 2.93 -6.79
CA PHE A 178 -15.11 3.67 -6.69
C PHE A 178 -14.55 3.57 -5.29
N TYR A 179 -13.23 3.54 -5.21
CA TYR A 179 -12.51 3.53 -3.95
C TYR A 179 -11.32 4.49 -4.03
N LYS A 180 -11.14 5.26 -2.97
CA LYS A 180 -9.98 6.13 -2.76
C LYS A 180 -9.56 5.94 -1.30
N PRO A 181 -8.34 5.47 -1.03
CA PRO A 181 -7.83 5.33 0.33
C PRO A 181 -7.91 6.66 1.09
N LYS A 182 -8.29 6.61 2.36
CA LYS A 182 -8.39 7.83 3.19
C LYS A 182 -7.02 8.44 3.50
N ASN A 183 -6.02 7.58 3.66
CA ASN A 183 -4.64 7.93 4.01
C ASN A 183 -3.66 6.92 3.38
N ASN A 184 -2.38 7.15 3.59
CA ASN A 184 -1.29 6.28 3.17
C ASN A 184 -0.73 5.42 4.34
N LEU A 185 -1.59 5.09 5.31
CA LEU A 185 -1.24 4.26 6.46
C LEU A 185 -1.51 2.78 6.17
N PHE A 186 -0.47 1.97 6.34
CA PHE A 186 -0.53 0.52 6.22
C PHE A 186 -0.41 -0.14 7.59
N THR A 187 -1.22 -1.15 7.85
CA THR A 187 -1.41 -1.72 9.19
C THR A 187 -0.74 -3.08 9.36
N ASN A 188 -0.82 -3.94 8.34
CA ASN A 188 -0.33 -5.31 8.41
C ASN A 188 0.50 -5.64 7.17
N MET A 189 1.47 -6.52 7.33
CA MET A 189 2.34 -7.00 6.26
C MET A 189 2.69 -8.46 6.50
N LEU A 190 2.73 -9.25 5.43
CA LEU A 190 3.30 -10.58 5.39
C LEU A 190 4.11 -10.75 4.10
N TYR A 191 5.14 -11.58 4.17
CA TYR A 191 5.89 -11.96 2.99
C TYR A 191 6.40 -13.39 3.07
N GLU A 192 6.59 -14.01 1.91
CA GLU A 192 7.11 -15.37 1.76
C GLU A 192 8.06 -15.45 0.57
N LEU A 193 9.07 -16.33 0.66
CA LEU A 193 9.95 -16.66 -0.45
C LEU A 193 9.20 -17.59 -1.41
N VAL A 194 8.90 -17.11 -2.62
CA VAL A 194 8.11 -17.85 -3.62
C VAL A 194 8.98 -18.45 -4.72
N ASN A 195 10.18 -17.93 -4.93
CA ASN A 195 11.12 -18.50 -5.90
C ASN A 195 12.56 -18.34 -5.43
N ASN A 196 13.38 -19.37 -5.67
CA ASN A 196 14.81 -19.37 -5.38
C ASN A 196 15.51 -20.26 -6.40
N ASN A 197 16.36 -19.67 -7.24
CA ASN A 197 17.09 -20.41 -8.26
C ASN A 197 18.55 -20.70 -7.86
N PHE A 198 18.91 -20.55 -6.58
CA PHE A 198 20.29 -20.78 -6.12
C PHE A 198 20.78 -22.20 -6.46
N ASP A 199 19.87 -23.15 -6.57
CA ASP A 199 20.18 -24.55 -6.88
C ASP A 199 19.92 -24.92 -8.37
N GLN A 200 19.48 -23.95 -9.19
CA GLN A 200 19.16 -24.16 -10.60
C GLN A 200 20.21 -23.50 -11.49
N VAL A 201 21.08 -24.31 -12.10
CA VAL A 201 22.02 -23.85 -13.14
C VAL A 201 21.25 -23.78 -14.46
N SER A 202 20.99 -22.56 -14.96
CA SER A 202 20.43 -22.38 -16.30
C SER A 202 21.49 -22.76 -17.35
N THR A 203 21.21 -23.78 -18.17
CA THR A 203 22.11 -24.29 -19.20
C THR A 203 22.01 -23.57 -20.54
N THR A 204 21.10 -22.60 -20.67
CA THR A 204 20.75 -21.98 -21.97
C THR A 204 21.43 -20.63 -22.22
N THR A 205 22.01 -20.00 -21.21
CA THR A 205 22.74 -18.73 -21.34
C THR A 205 24.01 -18.78 -20.51
N ASN A 206 25.17 -18.44 -21.09
CA ASN A 206 26.48 -18.40 -20.41
C ASN A 206 26.57 -17.42 -19.22
N THR A 207 25.47 -16.77 -18.86
CA THR A 207 25.31 -15.92 -17.67
C THR A 207 24.31 -16.57 -16.71
N VAL A 208 24.82 -17.21 -15.65
CA VAL A 208 23.98 -17.66 -14.54
C VAL A 208 23.69 -16.46 -13.64
N THR A 209 22.42 -16.06 -13.56
CA THR A 209 21.97 -15.02 -12.63
C THR A 209 21.24 -15.70 -11.47
N TYR A 210 21.75 -15.52 -10.25
CA TYR A 210 21.11 -16.05 -9.05
C TYR A 210 20.11 -15.05 -8.50
N PHE A 211 18.94 -15.52 -8.07
CA PHE A 211 17.88 -14.68 -7.54
C PHE A 211 17.03 -15.37 -6.48
N LYS A 212 16.44 -14.53 -5.62
CA LYS A 212 15.35 -14.87 -4.71
C LYS A 212 14.18 -13.94 -4.96
N GLU A 213 12.98 -14.47 -5.00
CA GLU A 213 11.75 -13.71 -5.19
C GLU A 213 10.82 -13.88 -4.00
N TYR A 214 10.36 -12.76 -3.47
CA TYR A 214 9.46 -12.69 -2.33
C TYR A 214 8.12 -12.12 -2.78
N LYS A 215 7.04 -12.80 -2.38
CA LYS A 215 5.69 -12.24 -2.48
C LYS A 215 5.39 -11.52 -1.18
N VAL A 216 4.95 -10.27 -1.27
CA VAL A 216 4.57 -9.45 -0.11
C VAL A 216 3.11 -9.06 -0.26
N LEU A 217 2.31 -9.28 0.78
CA LEU A 217 0.97 -8.70 0.90
C LEU A 217 0.92 -7.78 2.11
N PHE A 218 0.19 -6.69 2.01
CA PHE A 218 0.01 -5.74 3.08
C PHE A 218 -1.36 -5.07 2.99
N THR A 219 -1.85 -4.54 4.10
CA THR A 219 -3.17 -3.93 4.17
C THR A 219 -3.12 -2.49 4.65
N ASN A 220 -4.10 -1.70 4.22
CA ASN A 220 -4.37 -0.40 4.82
C ASN A 220 -5.47 -0.49 5.89
N GLU A 221 -5.82 0.65 6.49
CA GLU A 221 -6.86 0.74 7.53
C GLU A 221 -8.26 0.37 7.02
N ASP A 222 -8.51 0.46 5.70
CA ASP A 222 -9.76 0.07 5.07
C ASP A 222 -9.81 -1.44 4.70
N ASN A 223 -8.80 -2.23 5.11
CA ASN A 223 -8.64 -3.67 4.83
C ASN A 223 -8.45 -4.05 3.34
N PHE A 224 -8.10 -3.08 2.49
CA PHE A 224 -7.67 -3.41 1.13
C PHE A 224 -6.29 -4.06 1.17
N VAL A 225 -6.15 -5.17 0.46
CA VAL A 225 -4.91 -5.91 0.28
C VAL A 225 -4.18 -5.36 -0.94
N PHE A 226 -2.94 -4.97 -0.70
CA PHE A 226 -1.96 -4.58 -1.68
C PHE A 226 -0.97 -5.74 -1.84
N ASP A 227 -0.45 -5.90 -3.05
CA ASP A 227 0.57 -6.91 -3.32
C ASP A 227 1.77 -6.34 -4.08
N LEU A 228 2.97 -6.75 -3.67
CA LEU A 228 4.21 -6.44 -4.36
C LEU A 228 5.12 -7.67 -4.40
N ASN A 229 5.93 -7.77 -5.45
CA ASN A 229 6.98 -8.76 -5.58
C ASN A 229 8.34 -8.09 -5.41
N ILE A 230 9.25 -8.72 -4.67
CA ILE A 230 10.63 -8.26 -4.51
C ILE A 230 11.55 -9.35 -5.05
N LYS A 231 12.31 -9.03 -6.08
CA LYS A 231 13.31 -9.92 -6.67
C LYS A 231 14.72 -9.41 -6.37
N HIS A 232 15.43 -10.13 -5.53
CA HIS A 232 16.86 -9.89 -5.28
C HIS A 232 17.68 -10.65 -6.31
N ILE A 233 18.59 -9.95 -6.96
CA ILE A 233 19.58 -10.53 -7.86
C ILE A 233 20.91 -10.53 -7.12
N TYR A 234 21.57 -11.68 -7.13
CA TYR A 234 22.82 -11.92 -6.42
C TYR A 234 23.99 -12.01 -7.39
N ASP A 235 25.17 -11.71 -6.86
CA ASP A 235 26.44 -11.95 -7.53
C ASP A 235 26.69 -13.44 -7.79
N SER A 236 27.75 -13.76 -8.55
CA SER A 236 28.13 -15.14 -8.86
C SER A 236 28.46 -15.98 -7.63
N THR A 237 28.81 -15.34 -6.50
CA THR A 237 29.09 -16.02 -5.22
C THR A 237 27.85 -16.31 -4.39
N LYS A 238 26.67 -15.80 -4.80
CA LYS A 238 25.38 -15.93 -4.08
C LYS A 238 25.38 -15.27 -2.69
N THR A 239 26.35 -14.41 -2.40
CA THR A 239 26.50 -13.81 -1.07
C THR A 239 26.00 -12.37 -1.02
N LYS A 240 26.12 -11.64 -2.13
CA LYS A 240 25.81 -10.22 -2.19
C LYS A 240 24.68 -9.93 -3.16
N ILE A 241 23.69 -9.16 -2.70
CA ILE A 241 22.67 -8.58 -3.57
C ILE A 241 23.33 -7.50 -4.42
N ILE A 242 23.24 -7.63 -5.74
CA ILE A 242 23.76 -6.67 -6.72
C ILE A 242 22.67 -5.79 -7.32
N ASP A 243 21.43 -6.28 -7.32
CA ASP A 243 20.26 -5.53 -7.80
C ASP A 243 19.00 -6.02 -7.06
N SER A 244 18.03 -5.14 -6.92
CA SER A 244 16.74 -5.43 -6.30
C SER A 244 15.62 -4.81 -7.13
N LYS A 245 14.70 -5.66 -7.58
CA LYS A 245 13.57 -5.23 -8.41
C LYS A 245 12.28 -5.38 -7.61
N VAL A 246 11.58 -4.27 -7.44
CA VAL A 246 10.26 -4.25 -6.82
C VAL A 246 9.21 -4.15 -7.93
N THR A 247 8.11 -4.88 -7.80
CA THR A 247 6.97 -4.78 -8.70
C THR A 247 5.71 -4.70 -7.87
N LEU A 248 5.16 -3.49 -7.75
CA LEU A 248 3.88 -3.23 -7.11
C LEU A 248 2.74 -3.58 -8.09
N SER A 249 1.71 -4.22 -7.58
CA SER A 249 0.50 -4.50 -8.33
C SER A 249 -0.33 -3.23 -8.53
N PRO A 250 -0.81 -2.95 -9.75
CA PRO A 250 -1.73 -1.83 -10.00
C PRO A 250 -3.16 -2.10 -9.48
N TRP A 251 -3.40 -3.29 -8.91
CA TRP A 251 -4.70 -3.73 -8.42
C TRP A 251 -4.70 -3.86 -6.91
N LEU A 252 -5.83 -3.55 -6.30
CA LEU A 252 -6.11 -3.79 -4.89
C LEU A 252 -7.18 -4.88 -4.77
N LYS A 253 -7.14 -5.64 -3.68
CA LYS A 253 -8.13 -6.68 -3.41
C LYS A 253 -8.84 -6.43 -2.10
N ILE A 254 -10.13 -6.73 -2.03
CA ILE A 254 -10.87 -6.73 -0.76
C ILE A 254 -11.88 -7.87 -0.75
N LEU A 255 -12.03 -8.53 0.38
CA LEU A 255 -13.08 -9.54 0.55
C LEU A 255 -14.44 -8.88 0.83
N PRO A 256 -15.56 -9.40 0.27
CA PRO A 256 -16.87 -8.72 0.30
C PRO A 256 -17.38 -8.34 1.70
N ASP A 257 -17.18 -9.19 2.71
CA ASP A 257 -17.62 -8.89 4.08
C ASP A 257 -16.86 -7.71 4.72
N TYR A 258 -15.62 -7.43 4.29
CA TYR A 258 -14.86 -6.27 4.79
C TYR A 258 -15.26 -4.99 4.07
N LEU A 259 -15.53 -5.07 2.75
CA LEU A 259 -16.04 -3.93 1.98
C LEU A 259 -17.38 -3.41 2.53
N ASN A 260 -18.25 -4.34 2.94
CA ASN A 260 -19.58 -4.01 3.49
C ASN A 260 -19.55 -3.71 5.01
N GLY A 261 -18.36 -3.70 5.64
CA GLY A 261 -18.21 -3.46 7.07
C GLY A 261 -18.79 -4.54 7.98
N LYS A 262 -19.11 -5.73 7.46
CA LYS A 262 -19.62 -6.87 8.23
C LYS A 262 -18.52 -7.52 9.08
N LYS A 263 -17.26 -7.41 8.65
CA LYS A 263 -16.08 -7.88 9.37
C LYS A 263 -15.05 -6.76 9.48
N THR A 264 -14.37 -6.70 10.62
CA THR A 264 -13.38 -5.65 10.93
C THR A 264 -11.97 -6.18 11.13
N ASN A 265 -11.81 -7.49 11.42
CA ASN A 265 -10.52 -8.09 11.74
C ASN A 265 -10.01 -8.95 10.57
N PHE A 266 -9.28 -8.33 9.64
CA PHE A 266 -8.76 -9.04 8.47
C PHE A 266 -7.60 -9.97 8.84
N ASN A 267 -7.79 -11.28 8.67
CA ASN A 267 -6.73 -12.27 8.87
C ASN A 267 -5.85 -12.37 7.62
N LEU A 268 -4.89 -11.45 7.49
CA LEU A 268 -3.95 -11.41 6.37
C LEU A 268 -3.16 -12.71 6.23
N LYS A 269 -2.86 -13.43 7.33
CA LYS A 269 -2.10 -14.68 7.29
C LYS A 269 -2.88 -15.79 6.60
N GLN A 270 -4.15 -15.95 6.96
CA GLN A 270 -5.01 -16.93 6.32
C GLN A 270 -5.26 -16.57 4.86
N TYR A 271 -5.51 -15.30 4.56
CA TYR A 271 -5.67 -14.82 3.18
C TYR A 271 -4.42 -15.11 2.33
N PHE A 272 -3.23 -14.76 2.84
CA PHE A 272 -1.96 -14.98 2.17
C PHE A 272 -1.76 -16.48 1.85
N PHE A 273 -1.98 -17.34 2.85
CA PHE A 273 -1.82 -18.78 2.71
C PHE A 273 -2.77 -19.38 1.66
N ILE A 274 -4.06 -19.03 1.71
CA ILE A 274 -5.05 -19.51 0.72
C ILE A 274 -4.69 -19.03 -0.69
N MET A 275 -4.34 -17.75 -0.84
CA MET A 275 -4.08 -17.16 -2.16
C MET A 275 -2.77 -17.63 -2.78
N LEU A 276 -1.73 -17.87 -1.98
CA LEU A 276 -0.43 -18.31 -2.49
C LEU A 276 -0.43 -19.80 -2.84
N HIS A 277 -1.02 -20.66 -2.01
CA HIS A 277 -0.94 -22.12 -2.21
C HIS A 277 -2.14 -22.71 -2.96
N PHE A 278 -3.06 -21.88 -3.44
CA PHE A 278 -4.12 -22.34 -4.34
C PHE A 278 -3.55 -22.70 -5.71
N GLY A 279 -3.87 -23.91 -6.19
CA GLY A 279 -3.55 -24.33 -7.57
C GLY A 279 -2.07 -24.66 -7.83
N GLU A 280 -1.14 -24.34 -6.94
CA GLU A 280 0.29 -24.62 -7.13
C GLU A 280 0.64 -26.12 -7.05
N GLN A 281 1.71 -26.51 -7.76
CA GLN A 281 2.38 -27.82 -7.65
C GLN A 281 3.25 -27.86 -6.37
N ASN A 282 2.67 -27.53 -5.21
CA ASN A 282 3.35 -27.43 -3.93
C ASN A 282 2.81 -28.52 -2.96
N PRO A 283 3.62 -29.15 -2.10
CA PRO A 283 3.16 -30.07 -1.06
C PRO A 283 2.09 -29.49 -0.11
N PHE A 284 1.96 -28.16 0.01
CA PHE A 284 0.94 -27.49 0.83
C PHE A 284 -0.27 -26.98 0.04
N LYS A 285 -0.57 -27.62 -1.11
CA LYS A 285 -1.64 -27.20 -2.01
C LYS A 285 -2.99 -27.05 -1.30
N ILE A 286 -3.61 -25.90 -1.48
CA ILE A 286 -5.00 -25.66 -1.08
C ILE A 286 -5.92 -26.14 -2.19
N GLY A 287 -6.85 -27.03 -1.83
CA GLY A 287 -7.85 -27.55 -2.74
C GLY A 287 -8.88 -26.48 -3.14
N PRO A 288 -9.55 -26.62 -4.29
CA PRO A 288 -10.62 -25.71 -4.68
C PRO A 288 -11.72 -25.58 -3.63
N LEU A 289 -12.10 -26.69 -2.97
CA LEU A 289 -13.12 -26.68 -1.92
C LEU A 289 -12.71 -25.81 -0.72
N ASP A 290 -11.48 -25.93 -0.24
CA ASP A 290 -10.99 -25.16 0.92
C ASP A 290 -10.95 -23.66 0.61
N LYS A 291 -10.54 -23.31 -0.62
CA LYS A 291 -10.59 -21.93 -1.11
C LYS A 291 -12.03 -21.43 -1.16
N THR A 292 -12.95 -22.18 -1.76
CA THR A 292 -14.37 -21.81 -1.86
C THR A 292 -14.99 -21.65 -0.48
N VAL A 293 -14.77 -22.58 0.46
CA VAL A 293 -15.29 -22.49 1.83
C VAL A 293 -14.76 -21.24 2.53
N TYR A 294 -13.47 -20.93 2.37
CA TYR A 294 -12.88 -19.71 2.92
C TYR A 294 -13.53 -18.45 2.34
N GLU A 295 -13.67 -18.38 1.01
CA GLU A 295 -14.27 -17.23 0.31
C GLU A 295 -15.74 -17.05 0.67
N GLU A 296 -16.55 -18.11 0.60
CA GLU A 296 -17.96 -18.10 1.01
C GLU A 296 -18.12 -17.64 2.46
N SER A 297 -17.23 -18.06 3.37
CA SER A 297 -17.25 -17.61 4.77
C SER A 297 -16.97 -16.11 4.94
N LEU A 298 -16.49 -15.44 3.90
CA LEU A 298 -16.13 -14.01 3.87
C LEU A 298 -16.93 -13.22 2.82
N GLY A 299 -18.06 -13.78 2.39
CA GLY A 299 -19.02 -13.13 1.50
C GLY A 299 -18.75 -13.35 0.00
N GLY A 300 -17.83 -14.25 -0.35
CA GLY A 300 -17.51 -14.65 -1.72
C GLY A 300 -16.07 -14.34 -2.13
N ASP A 301 -15.83 -14.38 -3.44
CA ASP A 301 -14.52 -14.14 -4.05
C ASP A 301 -13.96 -12.74 -3.73
N PRO A 302 -12.63 -12.57 -3.63
CA PRO A 302 -12.00 -11.26 -3.54
C PRO A 302 -12.42 -10.36 -4.70
N ILE A 303 -12.82 -9.14 -4.36
CA ILE A 303 -13.15 -8.08 -5.30
C ILE A 303 -11.86 -7.34 -5.66
N ASP A 304 -11.52 -7.36 -6.95
CA ASP A 304 -10.40 -6.58 -7.48
C ASP A 304 -10.82 -5.12 -7.73
N PHE A 305 -9.89 -4.20 -7.51
CA PHE A 305 -10.01 -2.78 -7.80
C PHE A 305 -8.83 -2.34 -8.65
N SER A 306 -9.11 -1.76 -9.81
CA SER A 306 -8.13 -1.26 -10.77
C SER A 306 -7.91 0.23 -10.60
N MET A 307 -6.66 0.69 -10.62
CA MET A 307 -6.34 2.11 -10.67
C MET A 307 -6.84 2.77 -11.96
N ILE A 308 -7.41 3.97 -11.85
CA ILE A 308 -8.01 4.69 -12.99
C ILE A 308 -7.66 6.17 -13.12
N ASP A 309 -7.35 6.85 -12.01
CA ASP A 309 -7.05 8.29 -12.03
C ASP A 309 -6.35 8.74 -10.74
N PHE A 310 -5.86 9.98 -10.75
CA PHE A 310 -5.28 10.69 -9.61
C PHE A 310 -6.07 11.95 -9.27
N ASP A 311 -6.39 12.14 -7.99
CA ASP A 311 -6.89 13.37 -7.44
C ASP A 311 -5.75 14.24 -6.91
N PHE A 312 -5.12 14.99 -7.80
CA PHE A 312 -4.10 15.95 -7.41
C PHE A 312 -4.69 17.35 -7.45
N ASP A 313 -5.21 17.77 -6.30
CA ASP A 313 -5.76 19.09 -6.15
C ASP A 313 -4.62 20.12 -5.97
N LYS A 314 -4.67 21.22 -6.72
CA LYS A 314 -3.59 22.23 -6.75
C LYS A 314 -3.53 23.10 -5.48
N SER A 315 -4.42 22.90 -4.52
CA SER A 315 -4.79 23.89 -3.51
C SER A 315 -4.60 23.48 -2.05
N LYS A 316 -3.72 22.52 -1.74
CA LYS A 316 -3.29 22.28 -0.35
C LYS A 316 -1.78 22.35 -0.19
#